data_AF-A0A519DUQ7-F1
#
_entry.id   AF-A0A519DUQ7-F1
#
_cell.length_a   1.000
_cell.length_b   1.000
_cell.length_c   1.000
_cell.angle_alpha   90.00
_cell.angle_beta   90.00
_cell.angle_gamma   90.00
#
_symmetry.space_group_name_H-M   'P 1'
#
loop_
_entity.id
_entity.type
_entity.pdbx_description
1 polymer ?
#
loop_
_entity_poly.entity_id
_entity_poly.type
_entity_poly.pdbx_seq_one_letter_code
_entity_poly.pdbx_strand_id
1 'polypeptide(L)' 'MNKVNARTGDLQPSTFFDPSWSQARVEYEVAQAFRTGRIKSPTERSFTAPTPSGVQIQFFSDSVRTTFYPTKF' A
#
# COMPACT_ATOMS: atom_id res chain seq x y z
N MET A 1 35.43 -14.26 12.10
CA MET A 1 34.11 -14.91 12.11
C MET A 1 33.04 -13.83 11.92
N ASN A 2 32.61 -13.59 10.68
CA ASN A 2 31.63 -12.54 10.38
C ASN A 2 30.21 -13.14 10.49
N LYS A 3 29.45 -12.71 11.50
CA LYS A 3 28.02 -12.94 11.58
C LYS A 3 27.33 -12.00 10.60
N VAL A 4 26.71 -12.55 9.57
CA VAL A 4 25.82 -11.82 8.66
C VAL A 4 24.55 -11.45 9.43
N ASN A 5 24.56 -10.28 10.09
CA ASN A 5 23.37 -9.72 10.71
C ASN A 5 22.38 -9.31 9.62
N ALA A 6 21.13 -9.74 9.81
CA ALA A 6 20.02 -9.55 8.90
C ALA A 6 19.96 -8.12 8.36
N ARG A 7 19.96 -7.98 7.02
CA ARG A 7 19.54 -6.74 6.36
C ARG A 7 18.02 -6.64 6.48
N THR A 8 17.54 -6.31 7.67
CA THR A 8 16.34 -5.50 7.79
C THR A 8 16.75 -4.14 7.23
N GLY A 9 16.69 -3.99 5.91
CA GLY A 9 16.93 -2.68 5.30
C GLY A 9 16.02 -1.68 5.99
N ASP A 10 16.57 -0.53 6.39
CA ASP A 10 15.84 0.55 7.03
C ASP A 10 14.60 0.89 6.20
N LEU A 11 13.47 0.27 6.51
CA LEU A 11 12.18 0.62 5.95
C LEU A 11 11.88 1.98 6.56
N GLN A 12 12.10 3.03 5.78
CA GLN A 12 11.76 4.37 6.23
C GLN A 12 10.30 4.37 6.68
N PRO A 13 9.97 5.05 7.80
CA PRO A 13 8.60 5.19 8.24
C PRO A 13 7.75 5.70 7.08
N SER A 14 6.59 5.09 6.85
CA SER A 14 5.65 5.58 5.83
C SER A 14 5.42 7.07 6.06
N THR A 15 5.70 7.92 5.07
CA THR A 15 5.34 9.34 5.13
C THR A 15 3.86 9.56 4.86
N PHE A 16 3.11 8.49 4.55
CA PHE A 16 1.71 8.53 4.17
C PHE A 16 0.77 8.08 5.28
N PHE A 17 1.24 7.20 6.16
CA PHE A 17 0.50 6.73 7.32
C PHE A 17 1.22 7.23 8.57
N ASP A 18 0.47 7.58 9.61
CA ASP A 18 1.07 8.07 10.83
C ASP A 18 2.06 7.04 11.40
N PRO A 19 3.30 7.42 11.72
CA PRO A 19 4.31 6.49 12.21
C PRO A 19 3.97 5.86 13.57
N SER A 20 3.00 6.41 14.31
CA SER A 20 2.46 5.81 15.53
C SER A 20 1.50 4.65 15.27
N TRP A 21 1.06 4.44 14.02
CA TRP A 21 0.10 3.39 13.70
C TRP A 21 0.74 2.01 13.71
N SER A 22 -0.03 1.05 14.21
CA SER A 22 0.34 -0.35 14.11
C SER A 22 0.26 -0.84 12.66
N GLN A 23 1.05 -1.86 12.32
CA GLN A 23 0.98 -2.51 11.01
C GLN A 23 -0.45 -2.98 10.68
N ALA A 24 -1.18 -3.54 11.64
CA ALA A 24 -2.57 -3.95 11.46
C ALA A 24 -3.50 -2.80 11.07
N ARG A 25 -3.25 -1.59 11.59
CA ARG A 25 -4.00 -0.39 11.18
C ARG A 25 -3.69 -0.01 9.74
N VAL A 26 -2.42 -0.02 9.34
CA VAL A 26 -2.02 0.27 7.95
C VAL A 26 -2.63 -0.75 6.99
N GLU A 27 -2.58 -2.04 7.33
CA GLU A 27 -3.21 -3.11 6.54
C GLU A 27 -4.73 -2.92 6.41
N TYR A 28 -5.40 -2.52 7.49
CA TYR A 28 -6.82 -2.18 7.46
C TYR A 28 -7.12 -1.04 6.49
N GLU A 29 -6.36 0.06 6.53
CA GLU A 29 -6.56 1.21 5.63
C GLU A 29 -6.41 0.80 4.16
N VAL A 30 -5.34 0.06 3.83
CA VAL A 30 -5.07 -0.46 2.48
C VAL A 30 -6.18 -1.40 2.03
N ALA A 31 -6.65 -2.31 2.90
CA ALA A 31 -7.72 -3.25 2.58
C ALA A 31 -9.05 -2.52 2.32
N GLN A 32 -9.37 -1.48 3.08
CA GLN A 32 -10.58 -0.68 2.83
C GLN A 32 -10.49 0.05 1.50
N ALA A 33 -9.35 0.67 1.17
CA ALA A 33 -9.16 1.32 -0.13
C ALA A 33 -9.24 0.31 -1.30
N PHE A 34 -8.69 -0.89 -1.12
CA PHE A 34 -8.77 -1.93 -2.15
C PHE A 34 -10.22 -2.39 -2.39
N ARG A 35 -11.02 -2.54 -1.32
CA ARG A 35 -12.43 -2.96 -1.41
C ARG A 35 -13.35 -1.93 -2.07
N THR A 36 -13.05 -0.64 -1.92
CA THR A 36 -13.86 0.45 -2.51
C THR A 36 -13.49 0.71 -3.96
N GLY A 37 -12.25 0.43 -4.34
CA GLY A 37 -11.79 0.54 -5.71
C GLY A 37 -12.44 -0.46 -6.64
N ARG A 38 -12.61 -0.06 -7.90
CA ARG A 38 -13.12 -0.92 -8.97
C ARG A 38 -12.24 -0.74 -10.21
N ILE A 39 -11.84 -1.85 -10.81
CA ILE A 39 -11.32 -1.87 -12.17
C ILE A 39 -12.52 -1.59 -13.09
N LYS A 40 -12.54 -0.44 -13.78
CA LYS A 40 -13.67 0.01 -14.58
C LYS A 40 -13.65 -0.57 -15.99
N SER A 41 -12.52 -1.12 -16.42
CA SER A 41 -12.37 -1.75 -17.74
C SER A 41 -11.43 -2.96 -17.68
N PRO A 42 -11.65 -4.01 -18.49
CA PRO A 42 -10.70 -5.12 -18.66
C PRO A 42 -9.31 -4.68 -19.13
N THR A 43 -9.20 -3.49 -19.73
CA THR A 43 -7.93 -2.89 -20.16
C THR A 43 -7.26 -2.06 -19.06
N GLU A 44 -7.97 -1.75 -17.99
CA GLU A 44 -7.48 -0.91 -16.90
C GLU A 44 -6.71 -1.78 -15.91
N ARG A 45 -5.39 -1.58 -15.85
CA ARG A 45 -4.47 -2.34 -14.98
C ARG A 45 -4.23 -1.67 -13.64
N SER A 46 -4.86 -0.52 -13.39
CA SER A 46 -4.67 0.23 -12.17
C SER A 46 -5.89 1.05 -11.80
N PHE A 47 -6.15 1.20 -10.51
CA PHE A 47 -7.16 2.14 -10.02
C PHE A 47 -6.63 2.86 -8.78
N THR A 48 -7.20 4.04 -8.51
CA THR A 48 -6.89 4.80 -7.30
C THR A 48 -8.12 4.82 -6.40
N ALA A 49 -7.92 4.60 -5.10
CA ALA A 49 -8.98 4.68 -4.11
C ALA A 49 -8.48 5.31 -2.80
N PRO A 50 -9.33 6.10 -2.12
CA PRO A 50 -9.00 6.66 -0.82
C PRO A 50 -9.14 5.61 0.28
N THR A 51 -8.23 5.67 1.24
CA THR A 51 -8.36 5.03 2.55
C THR A 51 -9.39 5.79 3.42
N PRO A 52 -9.94 5.17 4.47
CA PRO A 52 -10.74 5.86 5.49
C PRO A 52 -10.09 7.13 6.05
N SER A 53 -8.76 7.17 6.16
CA SER A 53 -8.02 8.35 6.63
C SER A 53 -7.71 9.39 5.54
N GLY A 54 -8.18 9.18 4.31
CA GLY A 54 -8.03 10.12 3.19
C GLY A 54 -6.77 9.93 2.33
N VAL A 55 -5.86 9.02 2.69
CA VAL A 55 -4.67 8.71 1.88
C VAL A 55 -5.10 8.06 0.57
N GLN A 56 -4.64 8.59 -0.56
CA GLN A 56 -4.91 8.01 -1.88
C GLN A 56 -3.94 6.87 -2.17
N ILE A 57 -4.44 5.67 -2.44
CA ILE A 57 -3.64 4.51 -2.84
C ILE A 57 -3.92 4.19 -4.30
N GLN A 58 -2.86 4.11 -5.10
CA GLN A 58 -2.91 3.57 -6.44
C GLN A 58 -2.55 2.08 -6.40
N PHE A 59 -3.50 1.26 -6.83
CA PHE A 59 -3.34 -0.18 -6.98
C PHE A 59 -3.02 -0.48 -8.43
N PHE A 60 -2.05 -1.35 -8.66
CA PHE A 60 -1.73 -1.94 -9.95
C PHE A 60 -2.00 -3.43 -9.85
N SER A 61 -2.76 -3.98 -10.78
CA SER A 61 -3.00 -5.41 -10.88
C SER A 61 -2.61 -5.89 -12.26
N ASP A 62 -1.71 -6.86 -12.32
CA ASP A 62 -1.48 -7.69 -13.49
C ASP A 62 -2.05 -9.10 -13.24
N SER A 63 -1.85 -10.02 -14.19
CA SER A 63 -2.36 -11.39 -14.10
C SER A 63 -1.64 -12.26 -13.05
N VAL A 64 -0.58 -11.75 -12.42
CA VAL A 64 0.33 -12.50 -11.55
C VAL A 64 0.47 -11.84 -10.17
N ARG A 65 0.29 -10.51 -10.06
CA ARG A 65 0.60 -9.73 -8.88
C ARG A 65 -0.24 -8.45 -8.78
N THR A 66 -0.60 -8.10 -7.56
CA THR A 66 -1.12 -6.78 -7.22
C THR A 66 -0.07 -6.02 -6.39
N THR A 67 0.28 -4.80 -6.81
CA THR A 67 1.14 -3.87 -6.07
C THR A 67 0.38 -2.59 -5.74
N PHE A 68 0.75 -1.92 -4.66
CA PHE A 68 0.10 -0.69 -4.21
C PHE A 68 1.13 0.37 -3.84
N TYR A 69 0.83 1.61 -4.20
CA TYR A 69 1.65 2.79 -3.94
C TYR A 69 0.77 3.92 -3.40
N PRO A 70 1.11 4.53 -2.25
CA PRO A 70 0.48 5.78 -1.82
C PRO A 70 0.82 6.90 -2.81
N THR A 71 -0.14 7.77 -3.16
CA THR A 71 0.05 8.75 -4.23
C THR A 71 -0.18 10.21 -3.85
N LYS A 72 -1.17 10.56 -2.99
CA LYS A 72 -1.46 11.94 -2.56
C LYS A 72 -2.21 12.03 -1.22
N PHE A 73 -2.06 13.21 -0.57
CA PHE A 73 -2.90 13.74 0.52
C PHE A 73 -3.92 14.74 -0.02
#